data_AF-A0A9W4D4E8-F1
#
_entry.id   AF-A0A9W4D4E8-F1
#
_cell.length_a   1.000
_cell.length_b   1.000
_cell.length_c   1.000
_cell.angle_alpha   90.00
_cell.angle_beta   90.00
_cell.angle_gamma   90.00
#
_symmetry.space_group_name_H-M   'P 1'
#
loop_
_entity.id
_entity.type
_entity.pdbx_description
1 polymer ?
#
loop_
_entity_poly.entity_id
_entity_poly.type
_entity_poly.pdbx_seq_one_letter_code
_entity_poly.pdbx_strand_id
1 'polypeptide(L)'
;MAQVDKMFSQAAQEWDLESLYADLASAKGKPLTPIEKAHLRGLLSGCSPSEIAEKLDKIPRGVESDLCATIYKYVKYLLDKTEKVENWRKIYEWLDESGYKSKLEKVAVKTLLPEQSIVNITNFNIEQDQIVFQFHLTIPTSELPELSIPDCQTDKNSDNNYTDNN
;
A
#
# COMPACT_ATOMS: atom_id res chain seq x y z
N MET A 1 20.37 -2.86 -17.70
CA MET A 1 19.84 -3.03 -16.32
C MET A 1 18.40 -2.54 -16.13
N ALA A 2 17.87 -1.61 -16.93
CA ALA A 2 16.49 -1.09 -16.78
C ALA A 2 15.35 -1.99 -17.35
N GLN A 3 15.67 -3.02 -18.15
CA GLN A 3 14.66 -3.83 -18.83
C GLN A 3 14.01 -4.87 -17.92
N VAL A 4 14.77 -5.42 -16.96
CA VAL A 4 14.28 -6.41 -15.98
C VAL A 4 13.25 -5.79 -15.03
N ASP A 5 13.41 -4.51 -14.71
CA ASP A 5 12.50 -3.77 -13.83
C ASP A 5 11.08 -3.62 -14.45
N LYS A 6 11.01 -3.60 -15.79
CA LYS A 6 9.75 -3.47 -16.56
C LYS A 6 9.01 -4.79 -16.80
N MET A 7 9.68 -5.95 -16.70
CA MET A 7 9.10 -7.26 -17.08
C MET A 7 7.95 -7.74 -16.18
N PHE A 8 7.76 -7.10 -15.02
CA PHE A 8 6.75 -7.44 -14.01
C PHE A 8 6.07 -6.19 -13.44
N SER A 9 5.75 -5.22 -14.31
CA SER A 9 5.15 -3.96 -13.89
C SER A 9 3.80 -4.10 -13.20
N GLN A 10 3.05 -5.18 -13.45
CA GLN A 10 1.78 -5.46 -12.78
C GLN A 10 1.94 -5.58 -11.25
N ALA A 11 3.01 -6.23 -10.78
CA ALA A 11 3.27 -6.32 -9.34
C ALA A 11 3.41 -4.94 -8.69
N ALA A 12 3.97 -3.95 -9.39
CA ALA A 12 4.08 -2.59 -8.86
C ALA A 12 2.75 -1.83 -8.77
N GLN A 13 1.70 -2.31 -9.45
CA GLN A 13 0.37 -1.70 -9.41
C GLN A 13 -0.50 -2.31 -8.30
N GLU A 14 -0.31 -3.59 -8.01
CA GLU A 14 -1.14 -4.35 -7.07
C GLU A 14 -0.51 -4.50 -5.69
N TRP A 15 0.77 -4.20 -5.53
CA TRP A 15 1.51 -4.44 -4.29
C TRP A 15 2.32 -3.21 -3.85
N ASP A 16 2.43 -3.04 -2.54
CA ASP A 16 3.37 -2.10 -1.94
C ASP A 16 4.79 -2.69 -1.96
N LEU A 17 5.43 -2.55 -3.13
CA LEU A 17 6.78 -3.06 -3.33
C LEU A 17 7.82 -2.34 -2.46
N GLU A 18 7.59 -1.08 -2.09
CA GLU A 18 8.55 -0.33 -1.29
C GLU A 18 8.65 -0.90 0.12
N SER A 19 7.51 -1.07 0.79
CA SER A 19 7.43 -1.71 2.11
C SER A 19 7.93 -3.15 2.05
N LEU A 20 7.52 -3.93 1.05
CA LEU A 20 8.00 -5.31 0.87
C LEU A 20 9.52 -5.39 0.73
N TYR A 21 10.15 -4.48 -0.03
CA TYR A 21 11.60 -4.47 -0.17
C TYR A 21 12.32 -4.06 1.10
N ALA A 22 11.79 -3.09 1.84
CA ALA A 22 12.35 -2.67 3.12
C ALA A 22 12.28 -3.80 4.15
N ASP A 23 11.13 -4.46 4.25
CA ASP A 23 10.88 -5.52 5.21
C ASP A 23 11.67 -6.79 4.88
N LEU A 24 11.72 -7.19 3.61
CA LEU A 24 12.56 -8.31 3.19
C LEU A 24 14.05 -7.99 3.32
N ALA A 25 14.48 -6.74 3.12
CA ALA A 25 15.86 -6.34 3.36
C ALA A 25 16.22 -6.41 4.83
N SER A 26 15.28 -6.05 5.72
CA SER A 26 15.42 -6.19 7.17
C SER A 26 15.50 -7.66 7.58
N ALA A 27 14.64 -8.51 7.01
CA ALA A 27 14.66 -9.96 7.22
C ALA A 27 15.98 -10.63 6.75
N LYS A 28 16.52 -10.17 5.62
CA LYS A 28 17.80 -10.65 5.07
C LYS A 28 19.01 -10.05 5.80
N GLY A 29 18.85 -8.90 6.45
CA GLY A 29 19.92 -8.07 7.01
C GLY A 29 20.76 -7.31 5.96
N LYS A 30 20.33 -7.30 4.68
CA LYS A 30 21.01 -6.65 3.55
C LYS A 30 20.00 -6.25 2.49
N PRO A 31 20.29 -5.22 1.66
CA PRO A 31 19.39 -4.83 0.57
C PRO A 31 19.19 -5.96 -0.43
N LEU A 32 17.98 -6.05 -0.98
CA LEU A 32 17.67 -6.98 -2.07
C LEU A 32 18.43 -6.57 -3.34
N THR A 33 19.06 -7.55 -3.95
CA THR A 33 19.72 -7.41 -5.25
C THR A 33 18.68 -7.21 -6.35
N PRO A 34 19.05 -6.62 -7.50
CA PRO A 34 18.12 -6.41 -8.61
C PRO A 34 17.46 -7.71 -9.09
N ILE A 35 18.17 -8.83 -9.01
CA ILE A 35 17.65 -10.13 -9.43
C ILE A 35 16.62 -10.69 -8.45
N GLU A 36 16.83 -10.52 -7.14
CA GLU A 36 15.86 -10.91 -6.11
C GLU A 36 14.58 -10.07 -6.23
N LYS A 37 14.73 -8.76 -6.48
CA LYS A 37 13.58 -7.88 -6.74
C LYS A 37 12.79 -8.34 -7.96
N ALA A 38 13.46 -8.73 -9.04
CA ALA A 38 12.83 -9.24 -10.24
C ALA A 38 12.09 -10.56 -9.99
N HIS A 39 12.73 -11.52 -9.31
CA HIS A 39 12.10 -12.79 -8.95
C HIS A 39 10.87 -12.57 -8.04
N LEU A 40 10.96 -11.66 -7.05
CA LEU A 40 9.82 -11.31 -6.20
C LEU A 40 8.66 -10.73 -7.01
N ARG A 41 8.92 -9.73 -7.87
CA ARG A 41 7.87 -9.15 -8.73
C ARG A 41 7.25 -10.19 -9.66
N GLY A 42 8.05 -11.14 -10.14
CA GLY A 42 7.56 -12.28 -10.93
C GLY A 42 6.52 -13.10 -10.16
N LEU A 43 6.83 -13.48 -8.92
CA LEU A 43 5.92 -14.23 -8.06
C LEU A 43 4.64 -13.43 -7.72
N LEU A 44 4.80 -12.14 -7.39
CA LEU A 44 3.69 -11.24 -7.08
C LEU A 44 2.80 -10.93 -8.28
N SER A 45 3.32 -11.08 -9.50
CA SER A 45 2.54 -11.01 -10.74
C SER A 45 1.82 -12.33 -11.06
N GLY A 46 1.92 -13.35 -10.19
CA GLY A 46 1.32 -14.67 -10.40
C GLY A 46 2.06 -15.55 -11.41
N CYS A 47 3.31 -15.24 -11.75
CA CYS A 47 4.12 -16.11 -12.62
C CYS A 47 4.79 -17.23 -11.81
N SER A 48 4.79 -18.43 -12.38
CA SER A 48 5.54 -19.58 -11.86
C SER A 48 7.06 -19.41 -12.05
N PRO A 49 7.91 -20.16 -11.30
CA PRO A 49 9.36 -20.12 -11.47
C PRO A 49 9.82 -20.35 -12.91
N SER A 50 9.14 -21.22 -13.65
CA SER A 50 9.42 -21.48 -15.07
C SER A 50 9.11 -20.29 -15.96
N GLU A 51 7.96 -19.63 -15.75
CA GLU A 51 7.58 -18.42 -16.51
C GLU A 51 8.50 -17.24 -16.18
N ILE A 52 8.94 -17.13 -14.93
CA ILE A 52 9.92 -16.12 -14.52
C ILE A 52 11.26 -16.39 -15.22
N ALA A 53 11.70 -17.65 -15.28
CA ALA A 53 12.91 -18.04 -16.00
C ALA A 53 12.82 -17.71 -17.49
N GLU A 54 11.71 -18.03 -18.15
CA GLU A 54 11.49 -17.70 -19.55
C GLU A 54 11.58 -16.18 -19.80
N LYS A 55 10.89 -15.37 -18.98
CA LYS A 55 10.92 -13.91 -19.10
C LYS A 55 12.29 -13.30 -18.83
N LEU A 56 13.10 -13.93 -17.98
CA LEU A 56 14.44 -13.46 -17.62
C LEU A 56 15.56 -14.08 -18.48
N ASP A 57 15.22 -14.88 -19.48
CA ASP A 57 16.16 -15.66 -20.30
C ASP A 57 17.12 -16.50 -19.44
N LYS A 58 16.55 -17.21 -18.46
CA LYS A 58 17.26 -18.03 -17.47
C LYS A 58 16.80 -19.47 -17.49
N ILE A 59 17.62 -20.33 -16.90
CA ILE A 59 17.29 -21.75 -16.71
C ILE A 59 16.24 -21.90 -15.59
N PRO A 60 15.10 -22.55 -15.82
CA PRO A 60 14.03 -22.75 -14.82
C PRO A 60 14.52 -23.32 -13.50
N ARG A 61 15.34 -24.38 -13.52
CA ARG A 61 15.90 -24.99 -12.31
C ARG A 61 16.78 -24.03 -11.49
N GLY A 62 17.46 -23.11 -12.17
CA GLY A 62 18.28 -22.09 -11.50
C GLY A 62 17.40 -21.10 -10.76
N VAL A 63 16.35 -20.59 -11.41
CA VAL A 63 15.39 -19.66 -10.78
C VAL A 63 14.67 -20.31 -9.61
N GLU A 64 14.26 -21.56 -9.73
CA GLU A 64 13.59 -22.30 -8.64
C GLU A 64 14.52 -22.47 -7.43
N SER A 65 15.77 -22.83 -7.67
CA SER A 65 16.79 -22.95 -6.61
C SER A 65 17.07 -21.60 -5.94
N ASP A 66 17.21 -20.54 -6.74
CA ASP A 66 17.42 -19.17 -6.25
C ASP A 66 16.24 -18.72 -5.39
N LEU A 67 15.00 -18.93 -5.85
CA LEU A 67 13.78 -18.58 -5.12
C LEU A 67 13.71 -19.27 -3.76
N CYS A 68 14.05 -20.56 -3.71
CA CYS A 68 14.08 -21.33 -2.48
C CYS A 68 15.13 -20.80 -1.49
N ALA A 69 16.34 -20.49 -1.98
CA ALA A 69 17.44 -20.00 -1.17
C ALA A 69 17.27 -18.54 -0.71
N THR A 70 16.52 -17.74 -1.47
CA THR A 70 16.34 -16.29 -1.24
C THR A 70 14.91 -15.97 -0.80
N ILE A 71 14.01 -15.70 -1.75
CA ILE A 71 12.68 -15.14 -1.49
C ILE A 71 11.89 -15.99 -0.50
N TYR A 72 11.85 -17.32 -0.66
CA TYR A 72 11.07 -18.18 0.22
C TYR A 72 11.59 -18.14 1.65
N LYS A 73 12.93 -18.12 1.80
CA LYS A 73 13.58 -18.01 3.11
C LYS A 73 13.27 -16.66 3.77
N TYR A 74 13.32 -15.57 3.02
CA TYR A 74 13.10 -14.22 3.55
C TYR A 74 11.65 -14.01 3.95
N VAL A 75 10.70 -14.46 3.14
CA VAL A 75 9.25 -14.38 3.45
C VAL A 75 8.91 -15.21 4.69
N LYS A 76 9.50 -16.40 4.83
CA LYS A 76 9.32 -17.22 6.04
C LYS A 76 9.78 -16.49 7.31
N TYR A 77 10.94 -15.86 7.25
CA TYR A 77 11.46 -15.10 8.39
C TYR A 77 10.59 -13.87 8.68
N LEU A 78 10.16 -13.16 7.64
CA LEU A 78 9.33 -11.97 7.77
C LEU A 78 7.97 -12.27 8.42
N LEU A 79 7.33 -13.39 8.04
CA LEU A 79 5.98 -13.76 8.47
C LEU A 79 5.98 -14.85 9.57
N ASP A 80 7.14 -15.16 10.14
CA ASP A 80 7.37 -16.21 11.14
C ASP A 80 6.70 -17.55 10.79
N LYS A 81 6.85 -17.99 9.53
CA LYS A 81 6.26 -19.24 9.01
C LYS A 81 7.25 -20.40 9.11
N THR A 82 6.85 -21.45 9.83
CA THR A 82 7.63 -22.70 9.96
C THR A 82 7.31 -23.74 8.89
N GLU A 83 6.21 -23.57 8.14
CA GLU A 83 5.75 -24.53 7.15
C GLU A 83 6.70 -24.66 5.94
N LYS A 84 6.76 -25.85 5.35
CA LYS A 84 7.47 -26.07 4.08
C LYS A 84 6.68 -25.45 2.92
N VAL A 85 7.39 -24.71 2.07
CA VAL A 85 6.83 -24.14 0.84
C VAL A 85 6.94 -25.21 -0.24
N GLU A 86 5.88 -25.98 -0.43
CA GLU A 86 5.80 -27.03 -1.45
C GLU A 86 5.30 -26.50 -2.80
N ASN A 87 4.56 -25.38 -2.77
CA ASN A 87 4.05 -24.69 -3.94
C ASN A 87 4.39 -23.21 -3.82
N TRP A 88 4.95 -22.63 -4.87
CA TRP A 88 5.30 -21.21 -4.93
C TRP A 88 4.09 -20.30 -4.67
N ARG A 89 2.87 -20.76 -4.99
CA ARG A 89 1.63 -20.00 -4.70
C ARG A 89 1.44 -19.70 -3.22
N LYS A 90 1.93 -20.55 -2.31
CA LYS A 90 1.85 -20.27 -0.86
C LYS A 90 2.55 -18.95 -0.50
N ILE A 91 3.64 -18.61 -1.20
CA ILE A 91 4.34 -17.34 -0.96
C ILE A 91 3.47 -16.16 -1.37
N TYR A 92 2.78 -16.28 -2.52
CA TYR A 92 1.82 -15.27 -2.95
C TYR A 92 0.70 -15.11 -1.92
N GLU A 93 0.09 -16.22 -1.49
CA GLU A 93 -1.00 -16.23 -0.50
C GLU A 93 -0.58 -15.60 0.83
N TRP A 94 0.58 -15.99 1.37
CA TRP A 94 1.08 -15.42 2.62
C TRP A 94 1.34 -13.91 2.52
N LEU A 95 1.88 -13.45 1.40
CA LEU A 95 2.10 -12.02 1.18
C LEU A 95 0.77 -11.28 1.01
N ASP A 96 -0.24 -11.88 0.36
CA ASP A 96 -1.58 -11.31 0.21
C ASP A 96 -2.25 -11.14 1.59
N GLU A 97 -2.21 -12.19 2.41
CA GLU A 97 -2.76 -12.19 3.78
C GLU A 97 -2.05 -11.20 4.72
N SER A 98 -0.78 -10.90 4.48
CA SER A 98 0.00 -9.98 5.32
C SER A 98 -0.30 -8.49 5.07
N GLY A 99 -1.15 -8.17 4.08
CA GLY A 99 -1.63 -6.81 3.85
C GLY A 99 -0.74 -5.95 2.95
N TYR A 100 0.32 -6.51 2.36
CA TYR A 100 1.16 -5.80 1.37
C TYR A 100 0.49 -5.61 0.01
N LYS A 101 -0.56 -6.38 -0.28
CA LYS A 101 -1.33 -6.17 -1.50
C LYS A 101 -2.03 -4.84 -1.35
N SER A 102 -1.63 -3.88 -2.18
CA SER A 102 -2.27 -2.58 -2.28
C SER A 102 -3.72 -2.85 -2.60
N LYS A 103 -4.59 -2.74 -1.58
CA LYS A 103 -6.01 -2.59 -1.81
C LYS A 103 -6.10 -1.32 -2.62
N LEU A 104 -6.21 -1.48 -3.93
CA LEU A 104 -6.60 -0.42 -4.82
C LEU A 104 -8.05 -0.16 -4.42
N GLU A 105 -8.24 0.56 -3.32
CA GLU A 105 -9.48 1.20 -3.00
C GLU A 105 -9.71 2.09 -4.21
N LYS A 106 -10.47 1.57 -5.16
CA LYS A 106 -11.22 2.38 -6.10
C LYS A 106 -12.18 3.16 -5.21
N VAL A 107 -11.65 4.17 -4.52
CA VAL A 107 -12.46 5.16 -3.85
C VAL A 107 -13.25 5.75 -5.00
N ALA A 108 -14.52 5.38 -5.08
CA ALA A 108 -15.39 5.94 -6.09
C ALA A 108 -15.31 7.44 -5.88
N VAL A 109 -14.83 8.21 -6.85
CA VAL A 109 -14.76 9.68 -6.74
C VAL A 109 -16.12 10.28 -6.30
N LYS A 110 -17.22 9.56 -6.57
CA LYS A 110 -18.56 9.83 -6.07
C LYS A 110 -18.70 9.87 -4.54
N THR A 111 -17.90 9.13 -3.77
CA THR A 111 -17.91 9.14 -2.30
C THR A 111 -17.02 10.24 -1.71
N LEU A 112 -16.15 10.86 -2.51
CA LEU A 112 -15.30 11.99 -2.10
C LEU A 112 -15.88 13.35 -2.47
N LEU A 113 -16.91 13.37 -3.32
CA LEU A 113 -17.57 14.57 -3.75
C LEU A 113 -18.89 14.71 -2.98
N PRO A 114 -19.18 15.89 -2.38
CA PRO A 114 -20.50 16.19 -1.86
C PRO A 114 -21.57 15.93 -2.93
N GLU A 115 -22.79 15.56 -2.53
CA GLU A 115 -23.93 15.24 -3.42
C GLU A 115 -24.21 16.33 -4.48
N GLN A 116 -23.64 17.53 -4.32
CA GLN A 116 -23.80 18.70 -5.18
C GLN A 116 -22.44 19.30 -5.56
N SER A 117 -21.60 18.55 -6.27
CA SER A 117 -20.40 19.10 -6.91
C SER A 117 -20.70 19.49 -8.36
N ILE A 118 -21.04 20.76 -8.60
CA ILE A 118 -21.30 21.29 -9.93
C ILE A 118 -20.02 21.94 -10.47
N VAL A 119 -19.47 21.41 -11.57
CA VAL A 119 -18.34 22.02 -12.29
C VAL A 119 -18.89 22.81 -13.48
N ASN A 120 -18.88 24.14 -13.37
CA ASN A 120 -19.30 25.03 -14.46
C ASN A 120 -18.10 25.32 -15.37
N ILE A 121 -18.11 24.74 -16.57
CA ILE A 121 -17.13 25.06 -17.63
C ILE A 121 -17.66 26.25 -18.41
N THR A 122 -17.09 27.43 -18.16
CA THR A 122 -17.55 28.69 -18.77
C THR A 122 -16.91 28.98 -20.12
N ASN A 123 -15.75 28.37 -20.41
CA ASN A 123 -15.04 28.58 -21.66
C ASN A 123 -14.27 27.30 -22.04
N PHE A 124 -14.42 26.86 -23.28
CA PHE A 124 -13.61 25.80 -23.87
C PHE A 124 -13.00 26.32 -25.16
N ASN A 125 -11.69 26.17 -25.32
CA ASN A 125 -10.98 26.58 -26.52
C ASN A 125 -9.93 25.52 -26.89
N ILE A 126 -9.75 25.32 -28.19
CA ILE A 126 -8.77 24.42 -28.78
C ILE A 126 -7.82 25.29 -29.58
N GLU A 127 -6.61 25.51 -29.06
CA GLU A 127 -5.57 26.26 -29.75
C GLU A 127 -4.29 25.42 -29.81
N GLN A 128 -3.70 25.31 -31.01
CA GLN A 128 -2.35 24.75 -31.22
C GLN A 128 -2.11 23.41 -30.51
N ASP A 129 -3.00 22.45 -30.73
CA ASP A 129 -2.94 21.08 -30.17
C ASP A 129 -3.05 21.02 -28.63
N GLN A 130 -3.48 22.11 -28.01
CA GLN A 130 -3.73 22.21 -26.58
C GLN A 130 -5.20 22.51 -26.32
N ILE A 131 -5.79 21.75 -25.41
CA ILE A 131 -7.13 21.99 -24.91
C ILE A 131 -6.99 22.77 -23.61
N VAL A 132 -7.47 24.01 -23.60
CA VAL A 132 -7.38 24.88 -22.42
C VAL A 132 -8.76 24.97 -21.77
N PHE A 133 -8.84 24.56 -20.50
CA PHE A 133 -10.03 24.69 -19.68
C PHE A 133 -9.79 25.73 -18.60
N GLN A 134 -10.70 26.70 -18.51
CA GLN A 134 -10.80 27.57 -17.36
C GLN A 134 -12.12 27.27 -16.66
N PHE A 135 -12.05 26.81 -15.42
CA PHE A 135 -13.23 26.52 -14.60
C PHE A 135 -13.12 27.20 -13.25
N HIS A 136 -14.28 27.59 -12.71
CA HIS A 136 -14.39 28.11 -11.37
C HIS A 136 -14.90 26.99 -10.46
N LEU A 137 -14.07 26.58 -9.50
CA LEU A 137 -14.43 25.57 -8.51
C LEU A 137 -14.89 26.25 -7.22
N THR A 138 -16.14 26.04 -6.83
CA THR A 138 -16.67 26.47 -5.54
C THR A 138 -16.95 25.23 -4.70
N ILE A 139 -16.25 25.08 -3.58
CA ILE A 139 -16.49 23.98 -2.63
C ILE A 139 -17.30 24.56 -1.46
N PRO A 140 -18.60 24.24 -1.34
CA PRO A 140 -19.36 24.64 -0.17
C PRO A 140 -18.84 23.85 1.03
N THR A 141 -18.21 24.54 1.98
CA THR A 141 -17.93 23.97 3.30
C THR A 141 -19.22 24.04 4.10
N SER A 142 -19.76 22.89 4.54
CA SER A 142 -20.87 22.87 5.50
C SER A 142 -20.45 23.69 6.73
N GLU A 143 -21.28 24.65 7.13
CA GLU A 143 -21.23 25.17 8.49
C GLU A 143 -21.55 23.99 9.41
N LEU A 144 -20.55 23.57 10.19
CA LEU A 144 -20.76 22.59 11.24
C LEU A 144 -21.89 23.11 12.14
N PRO A 145 -22.95 22.32 12.44
CA PRO A 145 -23.73 22.59 13.63
C PRO A 145 -22.75 22.63 14.79
N GLU A 146 -22.72 23.74 15.54
CA GLU A 146 -21.87 23.87 16.72
C GLU A 146 -21.96 22.61 17.56
N LEU A 147 -20.84 21.89 17.62
CA LEU A 147 -20.65 20.72 18.44
C LEU A 147 -20.81 21.23 19.88
N SER A 148 -21.99 21.05 20.46
CA SER A 148 -22.25 21.38 21.85
C SER A 148 -21.35 20.50 22.70
N ILE A 149 -20.21 21.06 23.12
CA ILE A 149 -19.34 20.43 24.11
C ILE A 149 -20.17 20.39 25.40
N PRO A 150 -20.47 19.21 25.97
CA PRO A 150 -21.06 19.17 27.30
C PRO A 150 -20.03 19.71 28.28
N ASP A 151 -20.40 20.79 28.97
CA ASP A 151 -19.66 21.40 30.07
C ASP A 151 -19.31 20.33 31.10
N CYS A 152 -18.05 19.90 31.13
CA CYS A 152 -17.53 19.09 32.23
C CYS A 152 -17.26 20.04 33.40
N GLN A 153 -18.31 20.29 34.18
CA GLN A 153 -18.22 21.03 35.43
C GLN A 153 -17.18 20.37 36.33
N THR A 154 -16.09 21.10 36.55
CA THR A 154 -15.14 20.83 37.61
C THR A 154 -15.79 21.29 38.91
N ASP A 155 -16.38 20.37 39.66
CA ASP A 155 -16.83 20.62 41.02
C ASP A 155 -15.63 20.97 41.91
N LYS A 156 -15.45 22.28 42.15
CA LYS A 156 -14.71 22.81 43.28
C LYS A 156 -15.65 23.66 44.13
N ASN A 157 -16.19 23.06 45.19
CA ASN A 157 -16.34 23.70 46.51
C ASN A 157 -16.63 22.60 47.54
N SER A 158 -15.70 22.26 48.41
CA SER A 158 -15.46 22.93 49.70
C SER A 158 -16.69 22.92 50.59
N ASP A 159 -16.73 21.98 51.54
CA ASP A 159 -17.13 22.24 52.92
C ASP A 159 -16.79 21.00 53.76
N ASN A 160 -15.73 21.10 54.55
CA ASN A 160 -15.54 20.29 55.76
C ASN A 160 -14.72 21.13 56.74
N ASN A 161 -15.45 21.87 57.58
CA ASN A 161 -14.93 22.50 58.78
C ASN A 161 -14.41 21.40 59.73
N TYR A 162 -13.10 21.38 59.95
CA TYR A 162 -12.49 20.65 61.07
C TYR A 162 -12.38 21.62 62.25
N THR A 163 -13.11 21.29 63.30
CA THR A 163 -12.94 21.81 64.65
C THR A 163 -11.59 21.37 65.21
N ASP A 164 -10.77 22.31 65.68
CA ASP A 164 -9.79 22.01 66.72
C ASP A 164 -9.75 23.16 67.72
N ASN A 165 -10.17 22.85 68.94
CA ASN A 165 -10.07 23.70 70.11
C ASN A 165 -10.05 22.76 71.32
N ASN A 166 -8.85 22.24 71.63
CA ASN A 166 -8.44 21.91 73.00
C ASN A 166 -6.91 21.84 73.11
#